data_AF-A0A945ITU2-F1
#
_entry.id   AF-A0A945ITU2-F1
#
_cell.length_a   1.000
_cell.length_b   1.000
_cell.length_c   1.000
_cell.angle_alpha   90.00
_cell.angle_beta   90.00
_cell.angle_gamma   90.00
#
_symmetry.space_group_name_H-M   'P 1'
#
loop_
_entity.id
_entity.type
_entity.pdbx_description
1 polymer ?
#
loop_
_entity_poly.entity_id
_entity_poly.type
_entity_poly.pdbx_seq_one_letter_code
_entity_poly.pdbx_strand_id
1 'polypeptide(L)' 'MLVSLFVKQRMTFFISSEKREFIDGLVEMLSAGDMAPAIGGRAALDQTPDAIRAIEAGTISGKTVVNIGSEAS' A
#
# COMPACT_ATOMS: atom_id res chain seq x y z
N MET A 1 -29.39 -4.54 4.83
CA MET A 1 -28.82 -5.88 5.05
C MET A 1 -27.56 -5.70 5.89
N LEU A 2 -27.58 -6.12 7.16
CA LEU A 2 -26.49 -5.91 8.10
C LEU A 2 -25.36 -6.89 7.76
N VAL A 3 -24.27 -6.43 7.16
CA VAL A 3 -23.09 -7.27 6.92
C VAL A 3 -22.29 -7.26 8.23
N SER A 4 -22.01 -8.46 8.76
CA SER A 4 -21.17 -8.65 9.95
C SER A 4 -19.89 -7.79 9.86
N LEU A 5 -19.60 -6.99 10.90
CA LEU A 5 -18.32 -6.28 11.03
C LEU A 5 -17.12 -7.24 11.15
N PHE A 6 -17.40 -8.53 11.40
CA PHE A 6 -16.46 -9.62 11.29
C PHE A 6 -16.58 -10.26 9.90
N VAL A 7 -16.14 -9.54 8.87
CA VAL A 7 -15.82 -10.20 7.60
C VAL A 7 -14.72 -11.21 7.92
N LYS A 8 -14.93 -12.48 7.55
CA LYS A 8 -13.92 -13.54 7.67
C LYS A 8 -12.76 -13.17 6.73
N GLN A 9 -11.87 -12.29 7.20
CA GLN A 9 -10.67 -11.90 6.47
C GLN A 9 -9.85 -13.18 6.36
N ARG A 10 -9.87 -13.82 5.19
CA ARG A 10 -8.86 -14.82 4.87
C ARG A 10 -7.56 -14.03 4.75
N MET A 11 -6.87 -13.88 5.88
CA MET A 11 -5.49 -13.44 5.92
C MET A 11 -4.64 -14.55 5.31
N THR A 12 -4.75 -14.71 3.99
CA THR A 12 -3.80 -15.51 3.25
C THR A 12 -2.49 -14.77 3.41
N PHE A 13 -1.62 -15.29 4.27
CA PHE A 13 -0.32 -14.68 4.57
C PHE A 13 0.39 -14.39 3.24
N PHE A 14 0.62 -13.11 2.97
CA PHE A 14 1.44 -12.66 1.86
C PHE A 14 2.68 -12.01 2.47
N ILE A 15 3.78 -12.75 2.49
CA ILE A 15 5.08 -12.23 2.90
C ILE A 15 5.83 -11.94 1.61
N SER A 16 5.89 -10.68 1.25
CA SER A 16 6.95 -10.21 0.35
C SER A 16 8.19 -10.01 1.22
N SER A 17 9.28 -10.70 0.88
CA SER A 17 10.55 -10.54 1.56
C SER A 17 11.46 -9.70 0.68
N GLU A 18 11.41 -8.38 0.85
CA GLU A 18 12.35 -7.48 0.22
C GLU A 18 13.70 -7.61 0.92
N LYS A 19 14.72 -8.05 0.18
CA LYS A 19 16.09 -8.07 0.71
C LYS A 19 16.65 -6.65 0.75
N ARG A 20 17.38 -6.35 1.82
CA ARG A 20 18.05 -5.05 2.01
C ARG A 20 18.95 -4.65 0.84
N GLU A 21 19.65 -5.62 0.26
CA GLU A 21 20.52 -5.42 -0.92
C GLU A 21 19.81 -4.78 -2.12
N PHE A 22 18.50 -5.02 -2.30
CA PHE A 22 17.72 -4.43 -3.38
C PHE A 22 17.11 -3.07 -3.01
N ILE A 23 16.97 -2.77 -1.72
CA ILE A 23 16.43 -1.49 -1.24
C ILE A 23 17.52 -0.44 -1.19
N ASP A 24 18.74 -0.79 -0.78
CA ASP A 24 19.83 0.18 -0.57
C ASP A 24 20.13 1.00 -1.84
N GLY A 25 20.16 0.38 -3.02
CA GLY A 25 20.32 1.08 -4.29
C GLY A 25 19.14 2.01 -4.65
N LEU A 26 17.91 1.62 -4.31
CA LEU A 26 16.74 2.47 -4.51
C LEU A 26 16.75 3.70 -3.59
N VAL A 27 17.29 3.57 -2.38
CA VAL A 27 17.46 4.69 -1.43
C VAL A 27 18.47 5.69 -1.96
N GLU A 28 19.58 5.23 -2.54
CA GLU A 28 20.59 6.10 -3.15
C GLU A 28 20.00 6.90 -4.32
N MET A 29 19.30 6.23 -5.24
CA MET A 29 18.62 6.88 -6.37
C MET A 29 17.55 7.89 -5.91
N LEU A 30 16.78 7.54 -4.88
CA LEU A 30 15.77 8.44 -4.31
C LEU A 30 16.42 9.68 -3.67
N SER A 31 17.57 9.50 -2.99
CA SER A 31 18.32 10.59 -2.34
C SER A 31 19.01 11.51 -3.35
N ALA A 32 19.47 10.95 -4.47
CA ALA A 32 20.03 11.70 -5.60
C ALA A 32 18.97 12.46 -6.41
N GLY A 33 17.68 12.11 -6.24
CA GLY A 33 16.57 12.70 -7.00
C GLY A 33 16.34 12.08 -8.37
N ASP A 34 17.05 10.99 -8.69
CA ASP A 34 16.94 10.27 -9.97
C ASP A 34 15.65 9.46 -10.09
N MET A 35 14.99 9.17 -8.97
CA MET A 35 13.73 8.44 -8.91
C MET A 35 12.77 9.09 -7.92
N ALA A 36 11.50 9.20 -8.30
CA ALA A 36 10.42 9.58 -7.39
C ALA A 36 9.34 8.48 -7.35
N PRO A 37 8.79 8.15 -6.17
CA PRO A 37 7.69 7.21 -6.08
C PRO A 37 6.43 7.81 -6.72
N ALA A 38 5.91 7.16 -7.76
CA ALA A 38 4.61 7.50 -8.33
C ALA A 38 3.50 7.01 -7.38
N ILE A 39 3.06 7.88 -6.45
CA ILE A 39 1.95 7.59 -5.55
C ILE A 39 0.65 7.95 -6.26
N GLY A 40 -0.11 6.93 -6.67
CA GLY A 40 -1.42 7.15 -7.32
C GLY A 40 -2.62 7.08 -6.38
N GLY A 41 -2.41 6.62 -5.14
CA GLY A 41 -3.48 6.55 -4.15
C GLY A 41 -2.97 6.52 -2.72
N ARG A 42 -3.77 7.08 -1.81
CA ARG A 42 -3.60 6.93 -0.36
C ARG A 42 -4.91 6.45 0.23
N ALA A 43 -4.84 5.50 1.14
CA ALA A 43 -5.99 4.94 1.83
C ALA A 43 -5.71 4.88 3.33
N ALA A 44 -6.73 5.13 4.15
CA ALA A 44 -6.67 4.76 5.56
C ALA A 44 -6.76 3.23 5.71
N LEU A 45 -6.36 2.72 6.87
CA LEU A 45 -6.34 1.26 7.11
C LEU A 45 -7.73 0.61 6.91
N ASP A 46 -8.81 1.28 7.29
CA ASP A 46 -10.19 0.82 7.10
C ASP A 46 -10.63 0.80 5.64
N GLN A 47 -10.02 1.63 4.79
CA GLN A 47 -10.25 1.71 3.34
C GLN A 47 -9.41 0.71 2.54
N THR A 48 -8.50 -0.02 3.17
CA THR A 48 -7.64 -1.02 2.51
C THR A 48 -8.41 -2.01 1.61
N PRO A 49 -9.58 -2.56 2.01
CA PRO A 49 -10.32 -3.49 1.15
C PRO A 49 -10.76 -2.86 -0.17
N ASP A 50 -11.20 -1.60 -0.14
CA ASP A 50 -11.65 -0.89 -1.35
C ASP A 50 -10.46 -0.47 -2.21
N ALA A 51 -9.35 -0.08 -1.58
CA ALA A 51 -8.11 0.19 -2.28
C ALA A 51 -7.59 -1.05 -3.04
N ILE A 52 -7.65 -2.24 -2.44
CA ILE A 52 -7.28 -3.50 -3.11
C ILE A 52 -8.20 -3.77 -4.31
N ARG A 53 -9.51 -3.63 -4.15
CA ARG A 53 -10.48 -3.82 -5.24
C ARG A 53 -10.23 -2.86 -6.40
N ALA A 54 -9.84 -1.63 -6.11
CA ALA A 54 -9.50 -0.63 -7.13
C ALA A 54 -8.20 -1.00 -7.88
N ILE A 55 -7.22 -1.61 -7.21
CA ILE A 55 -6.03 -2.19 -7.87
C ILE A 55 -6.45 -3.35 -8.78
N GLU A 56 -7.29 -4.28 -8.30
CA GLU A 56 -7.80 -5.40 -9.11
C GLU A 56 -8.59 -4.92 -10.34
N ALA A 57 -9.35 -3.84 -10.20
CA ALA A 57 -10.10 -3.20 -11.28
C ALA A 57 -9.20 -2.41 -12.25
N GLY A 58 -7.90 -2.26 -11.97
CA GLY A 58 -6.96 -1.50 -12.79
C GLY A 58 -7.23 0.01 -12.82
N THR A 59 -7.98 0.54 -11.85
CA THR A 59 -8.36 1.96 -11.79
C THR A 59 -7.30 2.84 -11.13
N ILE A 60 -6.26 2.24 -10.55
CA ILE A 60 -5.16 2.93 -9.89
C ILE A 60 -3.88 2.75 -10.70
N SER A 61 -3.12 3.82 -10.86
CA SER A 61 -1.76 3.80 -11.41
C SER A 61 -0.72 4.01 -10.30
N GLY A 62 0.49 3.47 -10.47
CA GLY A 62 1.55 3.63 -9.48
C GLY A 62 1.31 2.87 -8.18
N LYS A 63 1.84 3.38 -7.07
CA LYS A 63 1.80 2.75 -5.73
C LYS A 63 0.66 3.32 -4.90
N THR A 64 -0.08 2.44 -4.23
CA THR A 64 -1.08 2.81 -3.22
C THR A 64 -0.44 2.72 -1.83
N VAL A 65 -0.55 3.79 -1.05
CA VAL A 65 -0.03 3.84 0.32
C VAL A 65 -1.18 3.68 1.31
N VAL A 66 -1.03 2.75 2.26
CA VAL A 66 -1.97 2.57 3.36
C VAL A 66 -1.39 3.21 4.62
N ASN A 67 -2.08 4.23 5.13
CA ASN A 67 -1.67 4.94 6.34
C ASN A 67 -2.23 4.23 7.57
N ILE A 68 -1.33 3.83 8.48
CA ILE A 68 -1.67 3.18 9.75
C ILE A 68 -1.36 4.18 10.87
N GLY A 69 -2.35 4.99 11.23
CA GLY A 69 -2.26 6.11 12.18
C GLY A 69 -2.78 7.40 11.56
N SER A 70 -3.47 8.25 12.34
CA SER A 70 -3.64 9.64 11.92
C SER A 70 -2.27 10.28 11.99
N GLU A 71 -1.90 11.12 11.02
CA GLU A 71 -0.92 12.14 11.34
C GLU A 71 -1.48 12.88 12.56
N ALA A 72 -0.77 12.76 13.69
CA ALA A 72 -1.06 13.59 14.85
C ALA A 72 -0.58 15.00 14.47
N SER A 73 -1.56 15.84 14.09
CA SER A 73 -1.49 17.29 13.87
C SER A 73 -0.69 17.81 12.68
#